data_AF-A0A4Q9XJ88-F1
#
_entry.id   AF-A0A4Q9XJ88-F1
#
_cell.length_a   1.000
_cell.length_b   1.000
_cell.length_c   1.000
_cell.angle_alpha   90.00
_cell.angle_beta   90.00
_cell.angle_gamma   90.00
#
_symmetry.space_group_name_H-M   'P 1'
#
loop_
_entity.id
_entity.type
_entity.pdbx_description
1 polymer ?
#
loop_
_entity_poly.entity_id
_entity_poly.type
_entity_poly.pdbx_seq_one_letter_code
_entity_poly.pdbx_strand_id
1 'polypeptide(L)'
;MQYWLFKSEPDVFGINDLAKAPEQTASWEGVRNYQARNFLRDEVQVGDKVFIYHSSCKQIGIAGIAEVVKSGYPDPTQFNPESDYYDPKASADNPRWFMVDVKFVSKFNRVLSLDKIKSLPGIEQLGVVKKGHRLSIMPVVAQEWQLLCDAAN
;
A
#
# COMPACT_ATOMS: atom_id res chain seq x y z
N MET A 1 6.90 -15.28 0.79
CA MET A 1 6.87 -13.91 1.32
C MET A 1 7.35 -12.98 0.23
N GLN A 2 6.45 -12.13 -0.25
CA GLN A 2 6.69 -11.07 -1.22
C GLN A 2 6.72 -9.71 -0.53
N TYR A 3 7.18 -8.71 -1.27
CA TYR A 3 7.30 -7.34 -0.80
C TYR A 3 6.47 -6.41 -1.68
N TRP A 4 5.80 -5.47 -1.03
CA TRP A 4 4.86 -4.57 -1.69
C TRP A 4 5.07 -3.13 -1.23
N LEU A 5 4.59 -2.19 -2.04
CA LEU A 5 4.47 -0.78 -1.67
C LEU A 5 3.02 -0.36 -1.87
N PHE A 6 2.39 0.10 -0.79
CA PHE A 6 1.03 0.62 -0.79
C PHE A 6 1.07 2.12 -0.57
N LYS A 7 0.48 2.88 -1.50
CA LYS A 7 0.35 4.33 -1.39
C LYS A 7 -0.87 4.69 -0.55
N SER A 8 -0.69 5.68 0.31
CA SER A 8 -1.78 6.34 1.02
C SER A 8 -1.50 7.83 1.16
N GLU A 9 -2.55 8.62 1.26
CA GLU A 9 -2.45 10.04 1.62
C GLU A 9 -2.44 10.14 3.15
N PRO A 10 -1.38 10.67 3.76
CA PRO A 10 -1.23 10.65 5.22
C PRO A 10 -2.24 11.53 5.95
N ASP A 11 -2.92 12.45 5.26
CA ASP A 11 -4.01 13.25 5.82
C ASP A 11 -5.33 12.46 5.90
N VAL A 12 -5.43 11.34 5.18
CA VAL A 12 -6.58 10.42 5.21
C VAL A 12 -6.27 9.21 6.09
N PHE A 13 -5.18 8.49 5.79
CA PHE A 13 -4.74 7.33 6.56
C PHE A 13 -3.25 7.04 6.36
N GLY A 14 -2.41 7.45 7.31
CA GLY A 14 -0.96 7.24 7.27
C GLY A 14 -0.46 6.08 8.16
N ILE A 15 0.87 5.97 8.26
CA ILE A 15 1.52 4.98 9.12
C ILE A 15 1.23 5.22 10.61
N ASN A 16 1.02 6.49 11.00
CA ASN A 16 0.70 6.83 12.38
C ASN A 16 -0.73 6.40 12.74
N ASP A 17 -1.66 6.50 11.79
CA ASP A 17 -3.04 6.09 11.98
C ASP A 17 -3.12 4.58 12.07
N LEU A 18 -2.41 3.85 11.20
CA LEU A 18 -2.25 2.40 11.31
C LEU A 18 -1.65 1.98 12.66
N ALA A 19 -0.63 2.67 13.15
CA ALA A 19 -0.01 2.37 14.44
C ALA A 19 -0.96 2.59 15.64
N LYS A 20 -1.95 3.47 15.50
CA LYS A 20 -2.97 3.80 16.52
C LYS A 20 -4.27 3.04 16.34
N ALA A 21 -4.46 2.36 15.20
CA ALA A 21 -5.66 1.59 14.91
C ALA A 21 -5.86 0.48 15.95
N PRO A 22 -7.10 0.02 16.18
CA PRO A 22 -7.36 -1.17 17.00
C PRO A 22 -6.52 -2.35 16.53
N GLU A 23 -5.84 -3.02 17.47
CA GLU A 23 -4.88 -4.11 17.18
C GLU A 23 -3.77 -3.74 16.17
N GLN A 24 -3.57 -2.44 15.97
CA GLN A 24 -2.69 -1.83 14.96
C GLN A 24 -2.96 -2.36 13.54
N THR A 25 -4.22 -2.71 13.26
CA THR A 25 -4.67 -3.36 12.03
C THR A 25 -5.73 -2.51 11.34
N ALA A 26 -5.67 -2.43 10.02
CA ALA A 26 -6.69 -1.75 9.22
C ALA A 26 -6.87 -2.40 7.85
N SER A 27 -8.08 -2.26 7.32
CA SER A 27 -8.42 -2.67 5.95
C SER A 27 -7.88 -1.65 4.94
N TRP A 28 -7.24 -2.16 3.90
CA TRP A 28 -6.68 -1.36 2.82
C TRP A 28 -7.69 -1.18 1.68
N GLU A 29 -8.75 -0.45 1.99
CA GLU A 29 -9.91 -0.24 1.11
C GLU A 29 -9.67 0.80 -0.01
N GLY A 30 -10.69 1.02 -0.85
CA GLY A 30 -10.71 2.16 -1.78
C GLY A 30 -9.86 2.00 -3.04
N VAL A 31 -9.24 0.83 -3.26
CA VAL A 31 -8.48 0.58 -4.50
C VAL A 31 -9.45 0.41 -5.69
N ARG A 32 -9.38 1.34 -6.64
CA ARG A 32 -10.24 1.40 -7.85
C ARG A 32 -9.47 1.34 -9.18
N ASN A 33 -8.26 0.81 -9.14
CA ASN A 33 -7.46 0.52 -10.34
C ASN A 33 -7.42 -1.00 -10.57
N TYR A 34 -7.72 -1.45 -11.79
CA TYR A 34 -7.81 -2.88 -12.10
C TYR A 34 -6.51 -3.66 -11.88
N GLN A 35 -5.36 -3.09 -12.23
CA GLN A 35 -4.07 -3.75 -12.04
C GLN A 35 -3.72 -3.82 -10.56
N ALA A 36 -3.89 -2.72 -9.82
CA ALA A 36 -3.69 -2.68 -8.37
C ALA A 36 -4.61 -3.68 -7.65
N ARG A 37 -5.88 -3.76 -8.07
CA ARG A 37 -6.83 -4.76 -7.58
C ARG A 37 -6.37 -6.18 -7.84
N ASN A 38 -5.89 -6.48 -9.05
CA ASN A 38 -5.43 -7.82 -9.39
C ASN A 38 -4.28 -8.24 -8.47
N PHE A 39 -3.35 -7.32 -8.15
CA PHE A 39 -2.31 -7.60 -7.14
C PHE A 39 -2.92 -7.96 -5.78
N LEU A 40 -3.86 -7.15 -5.26
CA LEU A 40 -4.51 -7.41 -3.97
C LEU A 40 -5.29 -8.74 -3.94
N ARG A 41 -5.97 -9.07 -5.03
CA ARG A 41 -6.84 -10.26 -5.12
C ARG A 41 -6.04 -11.54 -5.35
N ASP A 42 -5.06 -11.49 -6.24
CA ASP A 42 -4.44 -12.69 -6.81
C ASP A 42 -3.05 -12.97 -6.23
N GLU A 43 -2.31 -11.93 -5.83
CA GLU A 43 -0.87 -12.06 -5.54
C GLU A 43 -0.51 -11.74 -4.09
N VAL A 44 -1.17 -10.77 -3.45
CA VAL A 44 -0.89 -10.37 -2.06
C VAL A 44 -1.37 -11.45 -1.10
N GLN A 45 -0.46 -12.01 -0.31
CA GLN A 45 -0.73 -13.09 0.63
C GLN A 45 -0.45 -12.69 2.08
N VAL A 46 -1.06 -13.41 3.03
CA VAL A 46 -0.77 -13.26 4.46
C VAL A 46 0.72 -13.49 4.73
N GLY A 47 1.32 -12.62 5.55
CA GLY A 47 2.74 -12.63 5.88
C GLY A 47 3.62 -11.81 4.91
N ASP A 48 3.07 -11.34 3.79
CA ASP A 48 3.80 -10.41 2.91
C ASP A 48 4.04 -9.06 3.62
N LYS A 49 5.18 -8.44 3.31
CA LYS A 49 5.57 -7.15 3.88
C LYS A 49 5.23 -6.00 2.95
N VAL A 50 4.83 -4.88 3.55
CA VAL A 50 4.31 -3.72 2.83
C VAL A 50 5.02 -2.46 3.29
N PHE A 51 5.60 -1.71 2.37
CA PHE A 51 5.96 -0.32 2.62
C PHE A 51 4.71 0.56 2.57
N ILE A 52 4.48 1.32 3.64
CA ILE A 52 3.46 2.36 3.67
C ILE A 52 4.07 3.63 3.10
N TYR A 53 3.66 4.00 1.89
CA TYR A 53 4.18 5.13 1.15
C TYR A 53 3.22 6.32 1.25
N HIS A 54 3.71 7.46 1.73
CA HIS A 54 2.96 8.72 1.77
C HIS A 54 3.02 9.39 0.40
N SER A 55 1.84 9.55 -0.21
CA SER A 55 1.63 10.27 -1.47
C SER A 55 0.82 11.55 -1.26
N SER A 56 0.80 12.42 -2.28
CA SER A 56 -0.03 13.64 -2.31
C SER A 56 0.14 14.61 -1.12
N CYS A 57 1.29 14.58 -0.45
CA CYS A 57 1.57 15.35 0.77
C CYS A 57 2.89 16.12 0.68
N LYS A 58 3.23 16.90 1.72
CA LYS A 58 4.50 17.64 1.79
C LYS A 58 5.73 16.74 1.88
N GLN A 59 5.63 15.61 2.60
CA GLN A 59 6.73 14.67 2.81
C GLN A 59 6.45 13.36 2.08
N ILE A 60 6.71 13.33 0.78
CA ILE A 60 6.45 12.17 -0.08
C ILE A 60 7.56 11.13 0.10
N GLY A 61 7.20 9.89 0.40
CA GLY A 61 8.17 8.80 0.55
C GLY A 61 7.67 7.62 1.39
N ILE A 62 8.57 6.71 1.73
CA ILE A 62 8.23 5.54 2.57
C ILE A 62 8.28 5.94 4.04
N ALA A 63 7.19 5.73 4.76
CA ALA A 63 7.05 6.15 6.15
C ALA A 63 7.23 5.00 7.17
N GLY A 64 7.13 3.75 6.72
CA GLY A 64 7.29 2.58 7.58
C GLY A 64 6.86 1.29 6.90
N ILE A 65 6.75 0.24 7.71
CA ILE A 65 6.48 -1.13 7.29
C ILE A 65 5.21 -1.63 7.98
N ALA A 66 4.41 -2.37 7.20
CA ALA A 66 3.29 -3.18 7.66
C ALA A 66 3.45 -4.62 7.15
N GLU A 67 2.58 -5.51 7.62
CA GLU A 67 2.46 -6.90 7.19
C GLU A 67 1.00 -7.20 6.84
N VAL A 68 0.76 -8.00 5.81
CA VAL A 68 -0.58 -8.45 5.45
C VAL A 68 -1.04 -9.52 6.43
N VAL A 69 -2.18 -9.29 7.10
CA VAL A 69 -2.78 -10.24 8.05
C VAL A 69 -4.06 -10.89 7.53
N LYS A 70 -4.60 -10.39 6.41
CA LYS A 70 -5.72 -11.02 5.68
C LYS A 70 -5.55 -10.79 4.17
N SER A 71 -5.55 -11.88 3.41
CA SER A 71 -5.43 -11.86 1.93
C SER A 71 -6.71 -11.35 1.27
N GLY A 72 -6.64 -11.10 -0.06
CA GLY A 72 -7.67 -10.43 -0.85
C GLY A 72 -9.11 -10.89 -0.60
N TYR A 73 -9.99 -9.95 -0.26
CA TYR A 73 -11.42 -10.17 -0.09
C TYR A 73 -12.23 -8.98 -0.62
N PRO A 74 -13.53 -9.14 -0.93
CA PRO A 74 -14.35 -8.05 -1.47
C PRO A 74 -14.33 -6.82 -0.57
N ASP A 75 -14.08 -5.65 -1.18
CA ASP A 75 -14.14 -4.36 -0.50
C ASP A 75 -15.62 -3.96 -0.28
N PRO A 76 -16.14 -3.91 0.96
CA PRO A 76 -17.56 -3.64 1.23
C PRO A 76 -17.97 -2.22 0.85
N THR A 77 -17.03 -1.27 0.76
CA THR A 77 -17.31 0.12 0.37
C THR A 77 -17.86 0.21 -1.05
N GLN A 78 -17.56 -0.76 -1.92
CA GLN A 78 -18.07 -0.78 -3.28
C GLN A 78 -19.59 -0.97 -3.36
N PHE A 79 -20.23 -1.48 -2.31
CA PHE A 79 -21.68 -1.75 -2.26
C PHE A 79 -22.48 -0.67 -1.52
N ASN A 80 -21.82 0.28 -0.85
CA ASN A 80 -22.48 1.32 -0.06
C ASN A 80 -22.63 2.60 -0.88
N PRO A 81 -23.86 3.03 -1.25
CA PRO A 81 -24.08 4.27 -2.01
C PRO A 81 -23.60 5.55 -1.34
N GLU A 82 -23.38 5.55 -0.01
CA GLU A 82 -22.87 6.68 0.74
C GLU A 82 -21.33 6.73 0.78
N SER A 83 -20.65 5.68 0.30
CA SER A 83 -19.19 5.66 0.23
C SER A 83 -18.68 6.40 -0.99
N ASP A 84 -17.59 7.16 -0.83
CA ASP A 84 -16.82 7.75 -1.93
C ASP A 84 -16.29 6.70 -2.93
N TYR A 85 -16.23 5.43 -2.50
CA TYR A 85 -15.75 4.32 -3.32
C TYR A 85 -16.86 3.40 -3.84
N TYR A 86 -18.12 3.83 -3.78
CA TYR A 86 -19.27 3.12 -4.33
C TYR A 86 -19.09 2.80 -5.82
N ASP A 87 -19.47 1.59 -6.23
CA ASP A 87 -19.52 1.21 -7.64
C ASP A 87 -20.91 0.62 -7.97
N PRO A 88 -21.76 1.34 -8.73
CA PRO A 88 -23.12 0.88 -9.01
C PRO A 88 -23.19 -0.37 -9.89
N LYS A 89 -22.06 -0.84 -10.44
CA LYS A 89 -22.00 -2.10 -11.20
C LYS A 89 -21.41 -3.26 -10.38
N ALA A 90 -21.00 -3.03 -9.14
CA ALA A 90 -20.57 -4.08 -8.24
C ALA A 90 -21.78 -4.66 -7.49
N SER A 91 -21.81 -5.97 -7.32
CA SER A 91 -22.80 -6.67 -6.51
C SER A 91 -22.13 -7.70 -5.60
N ALA A 92 -22.82 -8.15 -4.55
CA ALA A 92 -22.29 -9.17 -3.64
C ALA A 92 -21.93 -10.47 -4.38
N ASP A 93 -22.69 -10.84 -5.41
CA ASP A 93 -22.44 -12.02 -6.25
C ASP A 93 -21.29 -11.82 -7.25
N ASN A 94 -20.97 -10.56 -7.59
CA ASN A 94 -19.93 -10.22 -8.54
C ASN A 94 -19.12 -8.99 -8.05
N PRO A 95 -18.31 -9.16 -6.98
CA PRO A 95 -17.47 -8.09 -6.44
C PRO A 95 -16.42 -7.68 -7.47
N ARG A 96 -16.33 -6.38 -7.73
CA ARG A 96 -15.38 -5.82 -8.70
C ARG A 96 -14.08 -5.37 -8.04
N TRP A 97 -14.12 -5.06 -6.75
CA TRP A 97 -13.01 -4.48 -5.98
C TRP A 97 -12.67 -5.32 -4.76
N PHE A 98 -11.38 -5.36 -4.45
CA PHE A 98 -10.82 -6.20 -3.40
C PHE A 98 -9.87 -5.39 -2.53
N MET A 99 -9.83 -5.73 -1.25
CA MET A 99 -8.94 -5.18 -0.25
C MET A 99 -8.27 -6.29 0.55
N VAL A 100 -7.30 -5.92 1.37
CA VAL A 100 -6.58 -6.78 2.30
C VAL A 100 -6.58 -6.10 3.67
N ASP A 101 -6.26 -6.84 4.73
CA ASP A 101 -5.96 -6.22 6.03
C ASP A 101 -4.46 -6.20 6.25
N VAL A 102 -3.95 -5.05 6.71
CA VAL A 102 -2.55 -4.87 7.05
C VAL A 102 -2.41 -4.51 8.53
N LYS A 103 -1.34 -4.99 9.14
CA LYS A 103 -0.96 -4.72 10.52
C LYS A 103 0.35 -3.94 10.56
N PHE A 104 0.41 -2.94 11.41
CA PHE A 104 1.63 -2.18 11.70
C PHE A 104 2.78 -3.10 12.10
N VAL A 105 3.97 -2.87 11.55
CA VAL A 105 5.22 -3.55 11.96
C VAL A 105 6.18 -2.53 12.57
N SER A 106 6.51 -1.49 11.82
CA SER A 106 7.44 -0.45 12.27
C SER A 106 7.23 0.86 11.54
N LYS A 107 7.68 1.94 12.18
CA LYS A 107 7.72 3.28 11.59
C LYS A 107 9.16 3.71 11.45
N PHE A 108 9.50 4.36 10.34
CA PHE A 108 10.82 4.95 10.18
C PHE A 108 10.94 6.25 10.97
N ASN A 109 12.14 6.54 11.47
CA ASN A 109 12.41 7.77 12.24
C ASN A 109 12.09 9.03 11.43
N ARG A 110 12.34 8.96 10.12
CA ARG A 110 11.97 9.97 9.14
C ARG A 110 11.43 9.28 7.90
N VAL A 111 10.54 9.95 7.18
CA VAL A 111 10.10 9.47 5.86
C VAL A 111 11.31 9.36 4.94
N LEU A 112 11.55 8.19 4.35
CA LEU A 112 12.53 7.99 3.31
C LEU A 112 11.99 8.64 2.03
N SER A 113 12.44 9.87 1.76
CA SER A 113 11.86 10.72 0.72
C SER A 113 12.01 10.12 -0.68
N LEU A 114 11.07 10.42 -1.58
CA LEU A 114 11.14 9.99 -2.97
C LEU A 114 12.45 10.41 -3.66
N ASP A 115 12.96 11.60 -3.36
CA ASP A 115 14.23 12.09 -3.91
C ASP A 115 15.42 11.26 -3.40
N LYS A 116 15.39 10.84 -2.12
CA LYS A 116 16.39 9.92 -1.60
C LYS A 116 16.27 8.55 -2.26
N ILE A 117 15.06 8.00 -2.38
CA ILE A 117 14.80 6.72 -3.06
C ILE A 117 15.36 6.73 -4.48
N LYS A 118 15.11 7.79 -5.26
CA LYS A 118 15.59 7.92 -6.64
C LYS A 118 17.11 8.10 -6.76
N SER A 119 17.77 8.56 -5.71
CA SER A 119 19.24 8.73 -5.71
C SER A 119 19.99 7.49 -5.20
N LEU A 120 19.28 6.48 -4.68
CA LEU A 120 19.91 5.22 -4.26
C LEU A 120 20.29 4.38 -5.48
N PRO A 121 21.57 3.95 -5.60
CA PRO A 121 21.97 2.97 -6.59
C PRO A 121 21.22 1.65 -6.40
N GLY A 122 20.79 1.02 -7.49
CA GLY A 122 20.10 -0.27 -7.46
C GLY A 122 18.58 -0.24 -7.25
N ILE A 123 17.97 0.96 -7.19
CA ILE A 123 16.51 1.11 -7.21
C ILE A 123 16.07 1.48 -8.65
N GLU A 124 15.64 0.48 -9.41
CA GLU A 124 15.34 0.61 -10.85
C GLU A 124 13.96 0.08 -11.22
N GLN A 125 13.49 -0.96 -10.51
CA GLN A 125 12.26 -1.67 -10.76
C GLN A 125 11.06 -1.11 -10.01
N LEU A 126 11.31 -0.45 -8.87
CA LEU A 126 10.27 0.12 -8.04
C LEU A 126 9.39 1.10 -8.83
N GLY A 127 8.07 0.86 -8.82
CA GLY A 127 7.14 1.66 -9.63
C GLY A 127 7.21 3.16 -9.38
N VAL A 128 7.42 3.62 -8.13
CA VAL A 128 7.47 5.06 -7.80
C VAL A 128 8.65 5.83 -8.42
N VAL A 129 9.72 5.15 -8.85
CA VAL A 129 10.85 5.79 -9.53
C VAL A 129 10.65 5.89 -11.04
N LYS A 130 9.70 5.14 -11.61
CA LYS A 130 9.40 5.09 -13.04
C LYS A 130 8.49 6.25 -13.46
N LYS A 131 8.90 6.99 -14.50
CA LYS A 131 8.13 8.13 -15.03
C LYS A 131 6.73 7.66 -15.48
N GLY A 132 5.69 8.36 -15.01
CA GLY A 132 4.31 8.09 -15.40
C GLY A 132 3.65 6.90 -14.70
N HIS A 133 4.33 6.25 -13.74
CA HIS A 133 3.75 5.13 -13.00
C HIS A 133 2.69 5.60 -11.99
N ARG A 134 1.44 5.16 -12.20
CA ARG A 134 0.28 5.62 -11.41
C ARG A 134 -0.37 4.57 -10.51
N LEU A 135 0.21 3.37 -10.38
CA LEU A 135 -0.36 2.36 -9.48
C LEU A 135 -0.21 2.77 -8.01
N SER A 136 -1.23 2.46 -7.21
CA SER A 136 -1.25 2.63 -5.75
C SER A 136 -0.72 1.40 -5.02
N ILE A 137 -0.83 0.23 -5.64
CA ILE A 137 -0.30 -1.05 -5.17
C ILE A 137 0.73 -1.52 -6.19
N MET A 138 1.94 -1.85 -5.74
CA MET A 138 2.99 -2.33 -6.63
C MET A 138 3.93 -3.31 -5.92
N PRO A 139 4.48 -4.29 -6.66
CA PRO A 139 5.49 -5.18 -6.12
C PRO A 139 6.80 -4.41 -5.88
N VAL A 140 7.57 -4.89 -4.92
CA VAL A 140 8.94 -4.45 -4.62
C VAL A 140 9.83 -5.67 -4.77
N VAL A 141 10.91 -5.56 -5.53
CA VAL A 141 11.86 -6.67 -5.66
C VAL A 141 12.63 -6.81 -4.35
N ALA A 142 12.90 -8.04 -3.90
CA ALA A 142 13.54 -8.31 -2.62
C ALA A 142 14.88 -7.56 -2.41
N GLN A 143 15.67 -7.41 -3.47
CA GLN A 143 16.91 -6.63 -3.43
C GLN A 143 16.64 -5.14 -3.13
N GLU A 144 15.67 -4.53 -3.80
CA GLU A 144 15.29 -3.14 -3.58
C GLU A 144 14.68 -2.92 -2.21
N TRP A 145 13.88 -3.88 -1.73
CA TRP A 145 13.33 -3.87 -0.37
C TRP A 145 14.44 -3.73 0.67
N GLN A 146 15.47 -4.56 0.57
CA GLN A 146 16.59 -4.53 1.52
C GLN A 146 17.33 -3.19 1.46
N LEU A 147 17.64 -2.70 0.26
CA LEU A 147 18.32 -1.41 0.07
C LEU A 147 17.51 -0.24 0.68
N LEU A 148 16.19 -0.28 0.55
CA LEU A 148 15.30 0.74 1.10
C LEU A 148 15.20 0.66 2.63
N CYS A 149 15.16 -0.56 3.19
CA CYS A 149 15.24 -0.76 4.64
C CYS A 149 16.57 -0.23 5.20
N ASP A 150 17.69 -0.55 4.57
CA ASP A 150 19.02 -0.11 5.01
C ASP A 150 19.16 1.42 4.94
N ALA A 151 18.61 2.05 3.90
CA ALA A 151 18.64 3.50 3.71
C ALA A 151 17.70 4.26 4.66
N ALA A 152 16.74 3.58 5.29
CA ALA A 152 15.77 4.17 6.21
C ALA A 152 16.19 4.11 7.69
N ASN A 153 17.27 3.37 8.00
CA ASN A 153 17.86 3.28 9.34
C ASN A 153 18.65 4.55 9.72
#